data_AF-A0A1G9W2W0-F1
#
_entry.id   AF-A0A1G9W2W0-F1
#
_cell.length_a   1.000
_cell.length_b   1.000
_cell.length_c   1.000
_cell.angle_alpha   90.00
_cell.angle_beta   90.00
_cell.angle_gamma   90.00
#
_symmetry.space_group_name_H-M   'P 1'
#
loop_
_entity.id
_entity.type
_entity.pdbx_description
1 polymer ?
#
loop_
_entity_poly.entity_id
_entity_poly.type
_entity_poly.pdbx_seq_one_letter_code
_entity_poly.pdbx_strand_id
1 'polypeptide(L)'
;MTIRMFVDDVSGVGLWPDLAWDYPGSPFEDLFDDELENTLPISRELRDSIRAWVDEYTDSFETPMGVAWHVEHDRRGLRLSQQLRAELDSSAFRVRYLADTQTVRRELRGGS
;
A
#
# COMPACT_ATOMS: atom_id res chain seq x y z
N MET A 1 7.67 -7.49 10.71
CA MET A 1 7.26 -7.61 9.30
C MET A 1 7.45 -6.29 8.56
N THR A 2 7.91 -6.34 7.29
CA THR A 2 7.87 -5.16 6.41
C THR A 2 6.74 -5.29 5.40
N ILE A 3 5.92 -4.25 5.28
CA ILE A 3 4.81 -4.14 4.33
C ILE A 3 5.18 -3.08 3.30
N ARG A 4 5.17 -3.46 2.02
CA ARG A 4 5.30 -2.55 0.89
C ARG A 4 3.90 -2.14 0.46
N MET A 5 3.64 -0.85 0.38
CA MET A 5 2.38 -0.33 -0.13
C MET A 5 2.62 0.35 -1.47
N PHE A 6 1.92 -0.11 -2.50
CA PHE A 6 1.98 0.39 -3.87
C PHE A 6 0.79 -0.17 -4.65
N VAL A 7 0.41 0.49 -5.74
CA VAL A 7 -0.50 -0.11 -6.71
C VAL A 7 0.31 -0.98 -7.67
N ASP A 8 -0.13 -2.21 -7.85
CA ASP A 8 0.39 -3.14 -8.83
C ASP A 8 -0.57 -3.21 -10.03
N ASP A 9 -0.01 -3.19 -11.23
CA ASP A 9 -0.77 -3.13 -12.48
C ASP A 9 -1.43 -4.45 -12.88
N VAL A 10 -1.10 -5.55 -12.18
CA VAL A 10 -1.53 -6.90 -12.54
C VAL A 10 -2.41 -7.56 -11.47
N SER A 11 -2.16 -7.31 -10.19
CA SER A 11 -2.79 -8.07 -9.11
C SER A 11 -3.98 -7.39 -8.42
N GLY A 12 -4.16 -6.07 -8.56
CA GLY A 12 -5.18 -5.36 -7.80
C GLY A 12 -4.93 -5.43 -6.29
N VAL A 13 -3.67 -5.47 -5.86
CA VAL A 13 -3.26 -5.53 -4.45
C VAL A 13 -2.53 -4.25 -4.07
N GLY A 14 -2.93 -3.65 -2.95
CA GLY A 14 -2.32 -2.42 -2.41
C GLY A 14 -1.24 -2.66 -1.36
N LEU A 15 -1.23 -3.83 -0.72
CA LEU A 15 -0.35 -4.16 0.41
C LEU A 15 0.39 -5.49 0.17
N TRP A 16 1.71 -5.42 0.13
CA TRP A 16 2.58 -6.56 -0.15
C TRP A 16 3.53 -6.85 1.01
N PRO A 17 3.50 -8.05 1.61
CA PRO A 17 4.55 -8.46 2.53
C PRO A 17 5.92 -8.52 1.81
N ASP A 18 7.00 -8.18 2.51
CA ASP A 18 8.35 -8.39 2.01
C ASP A 18 8.74 -9.86 2.21
N LEU A 19 8.43 -10.69 1.20
CA LEU A 19 8.40 -12.16 1.20
C LEU A 19 9.71 -12.86 1.60
N ALA A 20 10.83 -12.15 1.74
CA ALA A 20 12.13 -12.75 1.99
C ALA A 20 12.35 -13.24 3.45
N TRP A 21 11.51 -12.82 4.41
CA TRP A 21 11.74 -13.09 5.84
C TRP A 21 10.56 -13.70 6.59
N ASP A 22 9.36 -13.74 6.01
CA ASP A 22 8.13 -13.98 6.77
C ASP A 22 7.44 -15.34 6.48
N TYR A 23 8.04 -16.28 5.73
CA TYR A 23 7.45 -17.63 5.54
C TYR A 23 8.45 -18.74 5.18
N PRO A 24 8.30 -20.00 5.66
CA PRO A 24 7.40 -20.48 6.73
C PRO A 24 8.00 -20.36 8.16
N GLY A 25 7.14 -20.26 9.18
CA GLY A 25 7.52 -20.20 10.60
C GLY A 25 7.69 -18.79 11.20
N SER A 26 7.18 -17.75 10.54
CA SER A 26 7.23 -16.39 11.09
C SER A 26 6.08 -16.13 12.08
N PRO A 27 6.22 -15.14 12.99
CA PRO A 27 5.12 -14.72 13.87
C PRO A 27 3.90 -14.14 13.14
N PHE A 28 3.97 -13.99 11.82
CA PHE A 28 2.95 -13.36 10.96
C PHE A 28 2.40 -14.35 9.92
N GLU A 29 2.57 -15.66 10.15
CA GLU A 29 2.14 -16.72 9.25
C GLU A 29 0.64 -16.65 8.92
N ASP A 30 -0.17 -16.24 9.89
CA ASP A 30 -1.62 -16.04 9.80
C ASP A 30 -2.02 -14.91 8.84
N LEU A 31 -1.13 -13.94 8.59
CA LEU A 31 -1.39 -12.84 7.65
C LEU A 31 -1.32 -13.28 6.18
N PHE A 32 -0.94 -14.54 5.90
CA PHE A 32 -0.89 -15.12 4.56
C PHE A 32 -2.12 -16.00 4.23
N ASP A 33 -3.02 -16.23 5.19
CA ASP A 33 -4.23 -17.04 5.00
C ASP A 33 -5.37 -16.29 4.29
N ASP A 34 -5.29 -14.96 4.21
CA ASP A 34 -6.25 -14.05 3.58
C ASP A 34 -5.52 -12.81 3.03
N GLU A 35 -6.22 -11.90 2.37
CA GLU A 35 -5.66 -10.61 1.95
C GLU A 35 -5.12 -9.84 3.15
N LEU A 36 -3.90 -9.31 3.02
CA LEU A 36 -3.19 -8.67 4.12
C LEU A 36 -3.99 -7.54 4.79
N GLU A 37 -4.77 -6.79 4.02
CA GLU A 37 -5.65 -5.73 4.55
C GLU A 37 -6.77 -6.24 5.46
N ASN A 38 -7.24 -7.48 5.29
CA ASN A 38 -8.26 -8.11 6.15
C ASN A 38 -7.70 -8.54 7.50
N THR A 39 -6.42 -8.92 7.52
CA THR A 39 -5.76 -9.53 8.66
C THR A 39 -4.98 -8.52 9.51
N LEU A 40 -4.57 -7.39 8.91
CA LEU A 40 -3.91 -6.32 9.65
C LEU A 40 -4.84 -5.70 10.71
N PRO A 41 -4.29 -5.36 11.90
CA PRO A 41 -5.03 -4.73 13.00
C PRO A 41 -5.25 -3.22 12.73
N ILE A 42 -5.88 -2.89 11.60
CA ILE A 42 -6.21 -1.53 11.17
C ILE A 42 -7.71 -1.27 11.28
N SER A 43 -8.07 0.01 11.31
CA SER A 43 -9.45 0.45 11.28
C SER A 43 -10.13 0.02 9.99
N ARG A 44 -11.43 -0.26 10.09
CA ARG A 44 -12.26 -0.57 8.91
C ARG A 44 -12.24 0.57 7.89
N GLU A 45 -12.25 1.81 8.35
CA GLU A 45 -12.21 3.00 7.48
C GLU A 45 -10.92 3.05 6.65
N LEU A 46 -9.76 2.80 7.27
CA LEU A 46 -8.49 2.77 6.55
C LEU A 46 -8.45 1.60 5.55
N ARG A 47 -8.93 0.42 5.96
CA ARG A 47 -9.05 -0.75 5.08
C ARG A 47 -9.90 -0.44 3.84
N ASP A 48 -11.10 0.10 4.05
CA ASP A 48 -12.02 0.45 2.96
C ASP A 48 -11.42 1.55 2.05
N SER A 49 -10.64 2.47 2.61
CA SER A 49 -9.93 3.51 1.85
C SER A 49 -8.78 2.97 1.01
N ILE A 50 -8.02 1.99 1.51
CA ILE A 50 -6.95 1.33 0.77
C ILE A 50 -7.55 0.54 -0.40
N ARG A 51 -8.64 -0.19 -0.18
CA ARG A 51 -9.38 -0.91 -1.21
C ARG A 51 -9.87 0.01 -2.31
N ALA A 52 -10.59 1.08 -1.94
CA ALA A 52 -11.09 2.04 -2.91
C ALA A 52 -9.96 2.68 -3.73
N TRP A 53 -8.80 2.95 -3.10
CA TRP A 53 -7.63 3.46 -3.81
C TRP A 53 -7.08 2.48 -4.85
N VAL A 54 -7.07 1.18 -4.55
CA VAL A 54 -6.64 0.14 -5.49
C VAL A 54 -7.67 -0.04 -6.61
N ASP A 55 -8.96 -0.15 -6.26
CA ASP A 55 -10.06 -0.28 -7.22
C ASP A 55 -10.06 0.87 -8.24
N GLU A 56 -9.88 2.11 -7.78
CA GLU A 56 -9.76 3.28 -8.67
C GLU A 56 -8.59 3.17 -9.66
N TYR A 57 -7.47 2.54 -9.26
CA TYR A 57 -6.34 2.31 -10.17
C TYR A 57 -6.65 1.21 -11.18
N THR A 58 -7.28 0.12 -10.74
CA THR A 58 -7.70 -0.98 -11.61
C THR A 58 -8.71 -0.50 -12.66
N ASP A 59 -9.69 0.31 -12.28
CA ASP A 59 -10.67 0.89 -13.19
C ASP A 59 -10.02 1.80 -14.26
N SER A 60 -8.86 2.39 -13.94
CA SER A 60 -8.11 3.23 -14.89
C SER A 60 -7.53 2.46 -16.08
N PHE A 61 -7.52 1.12 -16.05
CA PHE A 61 -7.12 0.31 -17.20
C PHE A 61 -8.15 0.30 -18.31
N GLU A 62 -9.43 0.45 -17.98
CA GLU A 62 -10.51 0.51 -18.97
C GLU A 62 -10.68 1.91 -19.55
N THR A 63 -10.31 2.95 -18.78
CA THR A 63 -10.45 4.36 -19.16
C THR A 63 -9.11 5.08 -19.09
N PRO A 64 -8.52 5.52 -20.23
CA PRO A 64 -7.24 6.23 -20.22
C PRO A 64 -7.27 7.49 -19.34
N MET A 65 -6.43 7.51 -18.31
CA MET A 65 -6.30 8.65 -17.41
C MET A 65 -5.11 9.53 -17.78
N GLY A 66 -5.24 10.84 -17.51
CA GLY A 66 -4.16 11.79 -17.73
C GLY A 66 -3.05 11.67 -16.69
N VAL A 67 -1.84 12.13 -17.02
CA VAL A 67 -0.68 12.15 -16.11
C VAL A 67 -0.99 12.81 -14.76
N ALA A 68 -1.76 13.91 -14.77
CA ALA A 68 -2.13 14.62 -13.55
C ALA A 68 -2.97 13.75 -12.59
N TRP A 69 -3.82 12.87 -13.14
CA TRP A 69 -4.62 11.96 -12.33
C TRP A 69 -3.73 10.91 -11.66
N HIS A 70 -2.80 10.29 -12.38
CA HIS A 70 -1.87 9.31 -11.81
C HIS A 70 -1.03 9.93 -10.68
N VAL A 71 -0.58 11.18 -10.84
CA VAL A 71 0.18 11.89 -9.78
C VAL A 71 -0.68 12.10 -8.53
N GLU A 72 -1.94 12.51 -8.68
CA GLU A 72 -2.81 12.70 -7.50
C GLU A 72 -3.22 11.38 -6.84
N HIS A 73 -3.46 10.35 -7.64
CA HIS A 73 -3.69 8.99 -7.16
C HIS A 73 -2.49 8.48 -6.34
N ASP A 74 -1.27 8.65 -6.84
CA ASP A 74 -0.04 8.26 -6.15
C ASP A 74 0.21 9.08 -4.86
N ARG A 75 -0.17 10.37 -4.84
CA ARG A 75 -0.15 11.17 -3.61
C ARG A 75 -1.18 10.70 -2.58
N ARG A 76 -2.36 10.24 -3.01
CA ARG A 76 -3.35 9.60 -2.11
C ARG A 76 -2.78 8.32 -1.51
N GLY A 77 -2.15 7.47 -2.31
CA GLY A 77 -1.45 6.28 -1.82
C GLY A 77 -0.39 6.61 -0.77
N LEU A 78 0.41 7.66 -0.99
CA LEU A 78 1.38 8.12 0.00
C LEU A 78 0.71 8.54 1.32
N ARG A 79 -0.40 9.29 1.28
CA ARG A 79 -1.16 9.68 2.48
C ARG A 79 -1.73 8.47 3.22
N LEU A 80 -2.31 7.51 2.50
CA LEU A 80 -2.80 6.25 3.10
C LEU A 80 -1.67 5.46 3.75
N SER A 81 -0.48 5.41 3.15
CA SER A 81 0.68 4.75 3.77
C SER A 81 1.11 5.39 5.09
N GLN A 82 0.91 6.70 5.25
CA GLN A 82 1.20 7.42 6.48
C GLN A 82 0.16 7.12 7.55
N GLN A 83 -1.12 7.03 7.18
CA GLN A 83 -2.20 6.58 8.07
C GLN A 83 -1.98 5.13 8.52
N LEU A 84 -1.59 4.25 7.60
CA LEU A 84 -1.24 2.86 7.90
C LEU A 84 -0.10 2.75 8.91
N ARG A 85 0.94 3.58 8.80
CA ARG A 85 2.02 3.66 9.81
C ARG A 85 1.52 4.15 11.17
N ALA A 86 0.51 5.00 11.20
CA ALA A 86 -0.01 5.57 12.43
C ALA A 86 -0.90 4.56 13.19
N GLU A 87 -1.59 3.66 12.49
CA GLU A 87 -2.42 2.63 13.10
C GLU A 87 -1.66 1.37 13.49
N LEU A 88 -0.60 1.02 12.76
CA LEU A 88 0.19 -0.18 13.06
C LEU A 88 1.22 0.05 14.17
N ASP A 89 1.42 -0.98 14.99
CA ASP A 89 2.52 -1.00 15.95
C ASP A 89 3.87 -1.00 15.23
N SER A 90 4.57 0.13 15.29
CA SER A 90 5.89 0.35 14.69
C SER A 90 6.98 -0.64 15.16
N SER A 91 6.78 -1.31 16.30
CA SER A 91 7.68 -2.34 16.80
C SER A 91 7.50 -3.69 16.09
N ALA A 92 6.29 -3.95 15.58
CA ALA A 92 5.94 -5.17 14.86
C ALA A 92 5.98 -4.97 13.33
N PHE A 93 5.58 -3.78 12.85
CA PHE A 93 5.38 -3.50 11.43
C PHE A 93 6.21 -2.31 10.95
N ARG A 94 6.81 -2.47 9.78
CA ARG A 94 7.44 -1.39 9.02
C ARG A 94 6.71 -1.21 7.70
N VAL A 95 6.16 -0.03 7.44
CA VAL A 95 5.47 0.27 6.16
C VAL A 95 6.38 1.07 5.24
N ARG A 96 6.54 0.62 4.00
CA ARG A 96 7.29 1.31 2.93
C ARG A 96 6.36 1.59 1.76
N TYR A 97 6.14 2.87 1.47
CA TYR A 97 5.43 3.26 0.25
C TYR A 97 6.37 3.23 -0.96
N LEU A 98 5.93 2.63 -2.07
CA LEU A 98 6.64 2.66 -3.35
C LEU A 98 5.81 3.47 -4.35
N ALA A 99 6.26 4.69 -4.62
CA ALA A 99 5.57 5.58 -5.54
C ALA A 99 5.63 5.06 -6.99
N ASP A 100 4.49 5.13 -7.66
CA ASP A 100 4.36 4.76 -9.08
C ASP A 100 4.94 5.88 -9.98
N THR A 101 4.65 7.13 -9.65
CA THR A 101 5.03 8.30 -10.44
C THR A 101 6.39 8.87 -10.04
N GLN A 102 7.13 9.40 -11.02
CA GLN A 102 8.41 10.09 -10.78
C GLN A 102 8.24 11.37 -9.95
N THR A 103 7.08 12.01 -10.03
CA THR A 103 6.76 13.22 -9.25
C THR A 103 6.79 12.89 -7.75
N VAL A 104 6.02 11.90 -7.31
CA VAL A 104 5.96 11.52 -5.90
C VAL A 104 7.28 10.89 -5.44
N ARG A 105 7.99 10.14 -6.30
CA ARG A 105 9.35 9.67 -6.00
C ARG A 105 10.32 10.80 -5.66
N ARG A 106 10.22 11.96 -6.30
CA ARG A 106 11.05 13.14 -5.99
C ARG A 106 10.63 13.79 -4.69
N GLU A 107 9.32 13.92 -4.43
CA GLU A 107 8.78 14.44 -3.18
C GLU A 107 9.30 13.64 -1.98
N LEU A 108 9.30 12.31 -2.08
CA LEU A 108 9.85 11.40 -1.06
C LEU A 108 11.36 11.59 -0.80
N ARG A 109 12.13 11.97 -1.82
CA ARG A 109 13.58 12.19 -1.70
C ARG A 109 13.92 13.57 -1.15
N GLY A 110 13.08 14.57 -1.39
CA GLY A 110 13.28 15.95 -0.96
C GLY A 110 12.79 16.26 0.46
N GLY A 111 12.06 15.34 1.10
CA GLY A 111 11.51 15.49 2.45
C GLY A 111 12.28 14.77 3.56
N SER A 112 13.53 14.34 3.32
CA SER A 112 14.43 13.77 4.34
C SER A 112 15.28 14.84 5.02
#